data_AF-A0A225UPP3-F1
#
_entry.id   AF-A0A225UPP3-F1
#
_cell.length_a   1.000
_cell.length_b   1.000
_cell.length_c   1.000
_cell.angle_alpha   90.00
_cell.angle_beta   90.00
_cell.angle_gamma   90.00
#
_symmetry.space_group_name_H-M   'P 1'
#
loop_
_entity.id
_entity.type
_entity.pdbx_description
1 polymer ?
#
loop_
_entity_poly.entity_id
_entity_poly.type
_entity_poly.pdbx_seq_one_letter_code
_entity_poly.pdbx_strand_id
1 'polypeptide(L)' 'KLTTWVMLGPLFLMPTPESGPTQDLIMWNQLPDAARTALNTADFGAAHVPFNDANFEQKLKESFILQ' A
#
# COMPACT_ATOMS: atom_id res chain seq x y z
N LYS A 1 -18.44 -15.49 -17.27
CA LYS A 1 -18.21 -14.20 -16.56
C LYS A 1 -16.73 -13.89 -16.68
N LEU A 2 -16.34 -12.89 -17.47
CA LEU A 2 -14.96 -12.44 -17.54
C LEU A 2 -14.73 -11.47 -16.37
N THR A 3 -13.79 -11.81 -15.49
CA THR A 3 -13.41 -10.97 -14.35
C THR A 3 -12.40 -9.92 -14.81
N THR A 4 -12.41 -8.73 -14.18
CA THR A 4 -11.47 -7.62 -14.43
C THR A 4 -10.01 -8.08 -14.48
N TRP A 5 -9.66 -9.09 -13.68
CA TRP A 5 -8.34 -9.74 -13.63
C TRP A 5 -7.86 -10.31 -14.97
N VAL A 6 -8.76 -10.86 -15.78
CA VAL A 6 -8.41 -11.49 -17.07
C VAL A 6 -8.13 -10.43 -18.15
N MET A 7 -8.66 -9.22 -18.00
CA MET A 7 -8.59 -8.17 -19.03
C MET A 7 -7.57 -7.07 -18.74
N LEU A 8 -7.35 -6.71 -17.46
CA LEU A 8 -6.58 -5.51 -17.08
C LEU A 8 -5.39 -5.81 -16.16
N GLY A 9 -5.19 -7.07 -15.74
CA GLY A 9 -4.21 -7.40 -14.71
C GLY A 9 -4.62 -6.93 -13.31
N PRO A 10 -3.71 -7.03 -12.32
CA PRO A 10 -3.97 -6.52 -10.97
C PRO A 10 -4.16 -5.00 -10.97
N LEU A 11 -4.96 -4.50 -10.03
CA LEU A 11 -5.17 -3.05 -9.85
C LEU A 11 -3.85 -2.33 -9.54
N PHE A 12 -3.65 -1.15 -10.13
CA PHE A 12 -2.50 -0.29 -9.89
C PHE A 12 -2.91 1.18 -9.81
N LEU A 13 -2.04 2.01 -9.23
CA LEU A 13 -2.23 3.46 -9.13
C LEU A 13 -1.44 4.17 -10.22
N MET A 14 -2.04 5.20 -10.82
CA MET A 14 -1.38 6.10 -11.78
C MET A 14 -1.83 7.54 -11.55
N PRO A 15 -0.99 8.55 -11.87
CA PRO A 15 -1.39 9.95 -11.82
C PRO A 15 -2.61 10.21 -12.72
N THR A 16 -3.52 11.07 -12.26
CA THR A 16 -4.70 11.51 -13.01
C THR A 16 -4.89 13.02 -12.86
N PRO A 17 -5.37 13.73 -13.89
CA PRO A 17 -5.76 15.13 -13.76
C PRO A 17 -7.09 15.31 -13.01
N GLU A 18 -7.86 14.24 -12.80
CA GLU A 18 -9.15 14.27 -12.12
C GLU A 18 -8.97 14.39 -10.60
N SER A 19 -9.81 15.19 -9.96
CA SER A 19 -9.80 15.33 -8.50
C SER A 19 -10.57 14.17 -7.84
N GLY A 20 -9.96 13.52 -6.86
CA GLY A 20 -10.58 12.50 -6.01
C GLY A 20 -10.89 13.01 -4.59
N PRO A 21 -11.63 12.23 -3.79
CA PRO A 21 -11.85 12.54 -2.38
C PRO A 21 -10.60 12.27 -1.54
N THR A 22 -10.49 12.90 -0.37
CA THR A 22 -9.50 12.60 0.67
C THR A 22 -10.03 11.62 1.71
N GLN A 23 -9.15 10.95 2.46
CA GLN A 23 -9.49 10.02 3.53
C GLN A 23 -8.91 10.50 4.86
N ASP A 24 -9.47 10.05 5.98
CA ASP A 24 -8.92 10.32 7.31
C ASP A 24 -7.53 9.69 7.44
N LEU A 25 -6.55 10.50 7.84
CA LEU A 25 -5.16 10.08 7.93
C LEU A 25 -4.79 9.66 9.37
N ILE A 26 -4.18 8.50 9.50
CA ILE A 26 -3.45 8.07 10.70
C ILE A 26 -2.02 7.67 10.31
N MET A 27 -1.03 8.26 10.98
CA MET A 27 0.38 7.95 10.76
C MET A 27 0.79 6.67 11.52
N TRP A 28 1.84 5.99 11.04
CA TRP A 28 2.34 4.74 11.63
C TRP A 28 2.64 4.87 13.14
N ASN A 29 3.23 5.98 13.56
CA ASN A 29 3.55 6.27 14.96
C ASN A 29 2.33 6.64 15.82
N GLN A 30 1.20 7.01 15.20
CA GLN A 30 -0.05 7.31 15.89
C GLN A 30 -0.88 6.04 16.15
N LEU A 31 -0.56 4.93 15.49
CA LEU A 31 -1.23 3.65 15.72
C LEU A 31 -0.93 3.12 17.14
N PRO A 32 -1.88 2.39 17.76
CA PRO A 32 -1.58 1.60 18.95
C PRO A 32 -0.63 0.44 18.59
N ASP A 33 0.14 -0.03 19.57
CA ASP A 33 1.10 -1.13 19.38
C ASP A 33 0.46 -2.37 18.77
N ALA A 34 -0.74 -2.74 19.24
CA ALA A 34 -1.48 -3.89 18.73
C ALA A 34 -1.76 -3.80 17.21
N ALA A 35 -2.06 -2.60 16.69
CA ALA A 35 -2.30 -2.41 15.26
C ALA A 35 -1.00 -2.50 14.45
N ARG A 36 0.10 -1.93 14.95
CA ARG A 36 1.41 -2.09 14.31
C ARG A 36 1.84 -3.56 14.27
N THR A 37 1.69 -4.28 15.39
CA THR A 37 1.98 -5.72 15.45
C THR A 37 1.14 -6.50 14.43
N ALA A 38 -0.16 -6.23 14.33
CA ALA A 38 -1.02 -6.89 13.36
C ALA A 38 -0.59 -6.60 11.91
N LEU A 39 -0.27 -5.34 11.58
CA LEU A 39 0.18 -4.97 10.23
C LEU A 39 1.59 -5.49 9.88
N ASN A 40 2.40 -5.81 10.88
CA ASN A 40 3.72 -6.45 10.69
C ASN A 40 3.63 -7.97 10.49
N THR A 41 2.64 -8.66 11.08
CA THR A 41 2.64 -10.13 11.17
C THR A 41 1.48 -10.81 10.45
N ALA A 42 0.41 -10.09 10.13
CA ALA A 42 -0.74 -10.67 9.45
C ALA A 42 -0.39 -11.10 8.02
N ASP A 43 -1.00 -12.21 7.60
CA ASP A 43 -0.95 -12.68 6.22
C ASP A 43 -2.05 -11.99 5.38
N PHE A 44 -1.62 -11.16 4.44
CA PHE A 44 -2.49 -10.47 3.48
C PHE A 44 -2.57 -11.20 2.12
N GLY A 45 -2.15 -12.47 2.06
CA GLY A 45 -2.12 -13.29 0.86
C GLY A 45 -1.14 -12.74 -0.17
N ALA A 46 -1.64 -12.44 -1.37
CA ALA A 46 -0.81 -11.86 -2.43
C ALA A 46 -0.48 -10.37 -2.23
N ALA A 47 -1.11 -9.70 -1.25
CA ALA A 47 -0.85 -8.30 -0.92
C ALA A 47 0.19 -8.19 0.20
N HIS A 48 0.93 -7.08 0.22
CA HIS A 48 1.92 -6.77 1.25
C HIS A 48 1.69 -5.36 1.78
N VAL A 49 1.88 -5.16 3.09
CA VAL A 49 1.80 -3.83 3.71
C VAL A 49 3.07 -3.05 3.35
N PRO A 50 2.99 -1.96 2.58
CA PRO A 50 4.19 -1.31 2.03
C PRO A 50 4.90 -0.39 3.03
N PHE A 51 4.25 -0.04 4.14
CA PHE A 51 4.74 0.92 5.14
C PHE A 51 5.03 0.29 6.50
N ASN A 52 4.98 -1.04 6.60
CA ASN A 52 5.30 -1.73 7.85
C ASN A 52 6.82 -1.77 8.08
N ASP A 53 7.25 -2.19 9.28
CA ASP A 53 8.66 -2.10 9.68
C ASP A 53 9.59 -2.94 8.80
N ALA A 54 9.09 -4.08 8.30
CA ALA A 54 9.86 -4.98 7.43
C ALA A 54 10.05 -4.43 6.01
N ASN A 55 9.09 -3.67 5.49
CA ASN A 55 9.03 -3.31 4.08
C ASN A 55 9.36 -1.84 3.78
N PHE A 56 9.20 -0.94 4.76
CA PHE A 56 9.25 0.51 4.52
C PHE A 56 10.52 0.97 3.81
N GLU A 57 11.70 0.63 4.34
CA GLU A 57 12.99 1.04 3.76
C GLU A 57 13.22 0.47 2.35
N GLN A 58 12.79 -0.77 2.11
CA GLN A 58 12.89 -1.37 0.79
C GLN A 58 11.96 -0.66 -0.20
N LYS A 59 10.73 -0.35 0.21
CA LYS A 59 9.75 0.34 -0.63
C LYS A 59 10.19 1.76 -0.96
N LEU A 60 10.82 2.46 -0.01
CA LEU A 60 11.45 3.75 -0.30
C LEU A 60 12.52 3.64 -1.40
N LYS A 61 13.43 2.67 -1.30
CA LYS A 61 14.45 2.42 -2.33
C LYS A 61 13.85 2.08 -3.70
N GLU A 62 12.82 1.24 -3.73
CA GLU A 62 12.11 0.88 -4.97
C GLU A 62 11.36 2.06 -5.59
N SER A 63 10.84 2.97 -4.76
CA SER A 63 10.11 4.16 -5.21
C SER A 63 11.03 5.33 -5.58
N PHE A 64 12.33 5.24 -5.28
CA PHE A 64 13.26 6.32 -5.54
C PHE A 64 13.48 6.46 -7.05
N ILE A 65 13.06 7.60 -7.59
CA ILE A 65 13.28 7.97 -8.98
C ILE A 65 14.48 8.91 -9.04
N LEU A 66 15.56 8.47 -9.71
CA LEU A 66 16.63 9.37 -10.13
C LEU A 66 16.02 10.35 -11.14
N GLN A 67 16.07 11.64 -10.82
CA GLN A 67 15.86 12.70 -11.80
C GLN A 67 17.17 12.97 -12.55
#